data_AF-A0A960I209-F1
#
_entry.id   AF-A0A960I209-F1
#
_cell.length_a   1.000
_cell.length_b   1.000
_cell.length_c   1.000
_cell.angle_alpha   90.00
_cell.angle_beta   90.00
_cell.angle_gamma   90.00
#
_symmetry.space_group_name_H-M   'P 1'
#
loop_
_entity.id
_entity.type
_entity.pdbx_description
1 polymer ?
#
loop_
_entity_poly.entity_id
_entity_poly.type
_entity_poly.pdbx_seq_one_letter_code
_entity_poly.pdbx_strand_id
1 'polypeptide(L)'
;MSTATDTTAPTRTRRNRRVVSGSLAAMGVGLIALLSTACVPLSPQDAVRQQWGDRLYPCAARIVQRESRWVPTAVSPGGGNIGLFQINKYHSTWIRHDLGYS
;
A
#
# COMPACT_ATOMS: atom_id res chain seq x y z
N MET A 1 -3.86 42.26 30.77
CA MET A 1 -2.56 42.90 31.05
C MET A 1 -1.49 41.87 30.74
N SER A 2 -0.75 42.08 29.65
CA SER A 2 0.31 41.18 29.18
C SER A 2 1.66 41.69 29.69
N THR A 3 2.54 40.80 30.13
CA THR A 3 3.97 41.08 30.30
C THR A 3 4.77 39.90 29.78
N ALA A 4 5.44 40.13 28.66
CA ALA A 4 6.42 39.26 28.05
C ALA A 4 7.76 39.44 28.77
N THR A 5 8.52 38.35 28.92
CA THR A 5 9.95 38.43 29.23
C THR A 5 10.72 37.85 28.05
N ASP A 6 11.34 38.76 27.32
CA ASP A 6 12.33 38.58 26.27
C ASP A 6 13.69 38.32 26.92
N THR A 7 14.42 37.30 26.45
CA THR A 7 15.88 37.26 26.57
C THR A 7 16.44 36.61 25.31
N THR A 8 16.83 37.44 24.35
CA THR A 8 17.69 37.09 23.21
C THR A 8 19.14 37.46 23.55
N ALA A 9 20.15 36.58 23.38
CA ALA A 9 21.19 36.62 22.32
C ALA A 9 22.57 36.22 22.94
N PRO A 10 23.70 36.09 22.20
CA PRO A 10 23.96 35.67 20.82
C PRO A 10 25.11 34.62 20.72
N THR A 11 25.29 33.89 19.61
CA THR A 11 26.65 33.66 19.06
C THR A 11 26.62 33.50 17.56
N ARG A 12 27.48 34.29 16.94
CA ARG A 12 27.63 34.60 15.52
C ARG A 12 28.67 33.66 14.92
N THR A 13 28.31 32.87 13.90
CA THR A 13 29.32 32.13 13.14
C THR A 13 29.09 32.22 11.64
N ARG A 14 30.08 32.88 11.00
CA ARG A 14 30.52 32.83 9.60
C ARG A 14 29.53 33.10 8.45
N ARG A 15 29.65 34.34 7.99
CA ARG A 15 29.40 34.85 6.65
C ARG A 15 30.18 34.07 5.57
N ASN A 16 29.49 33.61 4.54
CA ASN A 16 30.00 33.59 3.17
C ASN A 16 28.80 33.91 2.26
N ARG A 17 28.64 35.15 1.77
CA ARG A 17 29.01 35.58 0.41
C ARG A 17 28.81 34.42 -0.59
N ARG A 18 28.02 34.52 -1.64
CA ARG A 18 27.46 35.64 -2.41
C ARG A 18 26.74 34.94 -3.58
N VAL A 19 25.67 35.54 -4.11
CA VAL A 19 25.40 35.59 -5.58
C VAL A 19 24.91 34.25 -6.18
N VAL A 20 23.89 34.17 -7.01
CA VAL A 20 22.97 35.12 -7.65
C VAL A 20 21.84 34.27 -8.23
N SER A 21 20.70 34.91 -8.45
CA SER A 21 19.55 34.49 -9.24
C SER A 21 19.82 33.42 -10.32
N GLY A 22 18.95 32.43 -10.37
CA GLY A 22 18.76 31.56 -11.53
C GLY A 22 17.30 31.11 -11.60
N SER A 23 16.47 31.93 -12.21
CA SER A 23 15.14 31.54 -12.68
C SER A 23 15.25 30.37 -13.67
N LEU A 24 14.17 29.57 -13.78
CA LEU A 24 13.91 28.44 -14.71
C LEU A 24 14.25 27.03 -14.20
N ALA A 25 13.29 26.42 -13.52
CA ALA A 25 13.00 24.98 -13.63
C ALA A 25 11.58 24.68 -13.12
N ALA A 26 10.57 25.26 -13.78
CA ALA A 26 9.16 24.96 -13.51
C ALA A 26 8.48 24.37 -14.75
N MET A 27 9.09 23.35 -15.36
CA MET A 27 8.43 22.49 -16.35
C MET A 27 9.07 21.10 -16.31
N GLY A 28 8.48 20.19 -15.54
CA GLY A 28 9.00 18.83 -15.44
C GLY A 28 8.31 17.91 -14.43
N VAL A 29 7.10 18.21 -13.97
CA VAL A 29 6.37 17.34 -13.00
C VAL A 29 5.04 16.83 -13.56
N GLY A 30 4.65 17.22 -14.79
CA GLY A 30 3.36 16.83 -15.37
C GLY A 30 3.30 15.41 -15.95
N LEU A 31 4.44 14.79 -16.25
CA LEU A 31 4.47 13.52 -17.02
C LEU A 31 4.53 12.24 -16.17
N ILE A 32 4.72 12.35 -14.85
CA ILE A 32 4.80 11.17 -13.96
C ILE A 32 3.40 10.72 -13.48
N ALA A 33 2.38 11.56 -13.64
CA ALA A 33 0.99 11.21 -13.28
C ALA A 33 0.30 10.22 -14.26
N LEU A 34 0.85 10.02 -15.47
CA LEU A 34 0.32 9.07 -16.44
C LEU A 34 0.86 7.64 -16.25
N LEU A 35 1.90 7.46 -15.43
CA LEU A 35 2.44 6.14 -15.09
C LEU A 35 1.88 5.57 -13.78
N SER A 36 1.10 6.33 -13.04
CA SER A 36 0.31 5.80 -11.93
C SER A 36 -0.92 5.10 -12.51
N THR A 37 -0.76 3.83 -12.92
CA THR A 37 -1.87 2.88 -12.97
C THR A 37 -2.37 2.68 -11.54
N ALA A 38 -3.10 3.68 -11.04
CA ALA A 38 -3.74 3.64 -9.75
C ALA A 38 -4.64 2.42 -9.73
N CYS A 39 -4.44 1.60 -8.69
CA CYS A 39 -5.15 0.39 -8.34
C CYS A 39 -6.57 0.36 -8.89
N VAL A 40 -6.77 -0.28 -10.04
CA VAL A 40 -8.14 -0.64 -10.46
C VAL A 40 -8.54 -1.78 -9.54
N PRO A 41 -9.54 -1.60 -8.65
CA PRO A 41 -9.97 -2.67 -7.77
C PRO A 41 -10.49 -3.81 -8.63
N LEU A 42 -9.74 -4.90 -8.67
CA LEU A 42 -10.14 -6.12 -9.36
C LEU A 42 -11.26 -6.79 -8.56
N SER A 43 -12.29 -7.29 -9.26
CA SER A 43 -13.32 -8.07 -8.57
C SER A 43 -12.70 -9.33 -7.97
N PRO A 44 -13.19 -9.83 -6.81
CA PRO A 44 -12.70 -11.09 -6.24
C PRO A 44 -12.77 -12.27 -7.23
N GLN A 45 -13.79 -12.28 -8.09
CA GLN A 45 -13.97 -13.28 -9.14
C GLN A 45 -12.86 -13.20 -10.19
N ASP A 46 -12.57 -12.00 -10.69
CA ASP A 46 -11.53 -11.79 -11.68
C ASP A 46 -10.15 -12.06 -11.09
N ALA A 47 -9.92 -11.71 -9.82
CA ALA A 47 -8.67 -12.02 -9.12
C ALA A 47 -8.45 -13.54 -9.01
N VAL A 48 -9.49 -14.30 -8.65
CA VAL A 48 -9.42 -15.76 -8.59
C VAL A 48 -9.23 -16.37 -9.98
N ARG A 49 -9.90 -15.83 -11.01
CA ARG A 49 -9.72 -16.28 -12.39
C ARG A 49 -8.31 -16.00 -12.92
N GLN A 50 -7.78 -14.80 -12.64
CA GLN A 50 -6.43 -14.41 -13.03
C GLN A 50 -5.37 -15.32 -12.38
N GLN A 51 -5.56 -15.67 -11.09
CA GLN A 51 -4.59 -16.48 -10.36
C GLN A 51 -4.59 -17.95 -10.76
N TRP A 52 -5.77 -18.53 -10.97
CA TRP A 52 -5.92 -19.98 -11.18
C TRP A 52 -6.09 -20.36 -12.66
N GLY A 53 -6.33 -19.37 -13.53
CA GLY A 53 -6.65 -19.57 -14.94
C GLY A 53 -8.03 -20.21 -15.16
N ASP A 54 -8.52 -20.15 -16.39
CA ASP A 54 -9.87 -20.60 -16.73
C ASP A 54 -10.10 -22.09 -16.46
N ARG A 55 -9.05 -22.90 -16.54
CA ARG A 55 -9.13 -24.35 -16.30
C ARG A 55 -9.43 -24.69 -14.84
N LEU A 56 -8.83 -23.99 -13.88
CA LEU A 56 -8.99 -24.28 -12.44
C LEU A 56 -9.98 -23.33 -11.77
N TYR A 57 -10.36 -22.24 -12.44
CA TYR A 57 -11.33 -21.27 -11.94
C TYR A 57 -12.62 -21.90 -11.41
N PRO A 58 -13.28 -22.88 -12.07
CA PRO A 58 -14.51 -23.48 -11.54
C PRO A 58 -14.32 -24.15 -10.17
N CYS A 59 -13.17 -24.79 -9.95
CA CYS A 59 -12.84 -25.40 -8.66
C CYS A 59 -12.53 -24.34 -7.61
N ALA A 60 -11.67 -23.38 -7.94
CA ALA A 60 -11.28 -22.29 -7.05
C ALA A 60 -12.50 -21.43 -6.64
N ALA A 61 -13.38 -21.11 -7.57
CA ALA A 61 -14.62 -20.38 -7.34
C ALA A 61 -15.56 -21.10 -6.37
N ARG A 62 -15.70 -22.43 -6.47
CA ARG A 62 -16.52 -23.22 -5.53
C ARG A 62 -15.94 -23.22 -4.12
N ILE A 63 -14.62 -23.21 -3.98
CA ILE A 63 -13.95 -23.10 -2.67
C ILE A 63 -14.22 -21.71 -2.09
N VAL A 64 -13.90 -20.64 -2.83
CA VAL A 64 -14.08 -19.25 -2.36
C VAL A 64 -15.54 -18.96 -1.99
N GLN A 65 -16.49 -19.45 -2.79
CA GLN A 65 -17.91 -19.32 -2.50
C GLN A 65 -18.30 -19.96 -1.16
N ARG A 66 -17.72 -21.11 -0.80
CA ARG A 66 -17.99 -21.82 0.45
C ARG A 66 -17.26 -21.21 1.64
N GLU A 67 -16.00 -20.84 1.45
CA GLU A 67 -15.11 -20.37 2.51
C GLU A 67 -15.41 -18.93 2.96
N SER A 68 -15.64 -18.02 2.00
CA SER A 68 -15.74 -16.58 2.30
C SER A 68 -16.95 -15.90 1.68
N ARG A 69 -17.73 -16.60 0.84
CA ARG A 69 -18.81 -16.00 0.03
C ARG A 69 -18.33 -14.81 -0.80
N TRP A 70 -17.11 -14.89 -1.33
CA TRP A 70 -16.44 -13.82 -2.09
C TRP A 70 -16.13 -12.55 -1.29
N VAL A 71 -16.06 -12.64 0.05
CA VAL A 71 -15.64 -11.51 0.89
C VAL A 71 -14.12 -11.56 1.09
N PRO A 72 -13.33 -10.68 0.46
CA PRO A 72 -11.87 -10.73 0.52
C PRO A 72 -11.32 -10.39 1.90
N THR A 73 -12.10 -9.74 2.75
CA THR A 73 -11.77 -9.39 4.13
C THR A 73 -12.37 -10.36 5.14
N ALA A 74 -12.87 -11.52 4.70
CA ALA A 74 -13.47 -12.52 5.60
C ALA A 74 -12.44 -13.02 6.63
N VAL A 75 -12.86 -13.04 7.89
CA VAL A 75 -12.08 -13.61 9.01
C VAL A 75 -12.97 -14.64 9.71
N SER A 76 -12.44 -15.84 9.95
CA SER A 76 -13.22 -16.88 10.62
C SER A 76 -13.55 -16.51 12.08
N PRO A 77 -14.69 -17.01 12.61
CA PRO A 77 -14.96 -16.94 14.04
C PRO A 77 -13.81 -17.62 14.82
N GLY A 78 -13.14 -16.87 15.69
CA GLY A 78 -11.92 -17.31 16.39
C GLY A 78 -10.61 -16.75 15.83
N GLY A 79 -10.64 -15.99 14.73
CA GLY A 79 -9.51 -15.16 14.26
C GLY A 79 -8.35 -15.91 13.60
N GLY A 80 -8.57 -17.16 13.19
CA GLY A 80 -7.52 -18.04 12.68
C GLY A 80 -7.36 -18.04 11.16
N ASN A 81 -8.45 -17.89 10.41
CA ASN A 81 -8.44 -17.98 8.95
C ASN A 81 -8.81 -16.64 8.32
N ILE A 82 -8.15 -16.29 7.21
CA ILE A 82 -8.32 -15.00 6.54
C ILE A 82 -8.51 -15.14 5.02
N GLY A 83 -9.26 -14.19 4.46
CA GLY A 83 -9.35 -13.96 3.02
C GLY A 83 -10.26 -14.92 2.27
N LEU A 84 -10.15 -14.88 0.93
CA LEU A 84 -11.04 -15.59 0.02
C LEU A 84 -11.03 -17.12 0.22
N PHE A 85 -9.85 -17.67 0.50
CA PHE A 85 -9.62 -19.10 0.70
C PHE A 85 -9.56 -19.51 2.18
N GLN A 86 -9.84 -18.59 3.11
CA GLN A 86 -9.78 -18.86 4.55
C GLN A 86 -8.45 -19.54 4.96
N ILE A 87 -7.34 -18.97 4.51
CA ILE A 87 -6.00 -19.48 4.80
C ILE A 87 -5.71 -19.27 6.28
N ASN A 88 -5.29 -20.34 6.96
CA ASN A 88 -4.97 -20.28 8.38
C ASN A 88 -3.67 -19.48 8.65
N LYS A 89 -3.71 -18.60 9.65
CA LYS A 89 -2.60 -17.75 10.08
C LYS A 89 -1.36 -18.55 10.51
N TYR A 90 -1.49 -19.77 11.02
CA TYR A 90 -0.35 -20.64 11.32
C TYR A 90 0.53 -20.91 10.09
N HIS A 91 -0.06 -20.85 8.90
CA HIS A 91 0.63 -21.05 7.64
C HIS A 91 1.23 -19.77 7.04
N SER A 92 1.00 -18.62 7.68
CA SER A 92 1.47 -17.32 7.15
C SER A 92 2.98 -17.26 6.95
N THR A 93 3.77 -17.90 7.81
CA THR A 93 5.24 -17.89 7.72
C THR A 93 5.75 -18.57 6.45
N TRP A 94 5.27 -19.78 6.14
CA TRP A 94 5.74 -20.48 4.94
C TRP A 94 5.11 -19.88 3.67
N ILE A 95 3.87 -19.38 3.73
CA ILE A 95 3.25 -18.68 2.59
C ILE A 95 4.03 -17.42 2.23
N ARG A 96 4.50 -16.67 3.23
CA ARG A 96 5.41 -15.53 3.04
C ARG A 96 6.72 -15.96 2.39
N HIS A 97 7.33 -17.01 2.92
CA HIS A 97 8.63 -17.49 2.49
C HIS A 97 8.61 -18.09 1.08
N ASP A 98 7.63 -18.93 0.78
CA ASP A 98 7.61 -19.77 -0.43
C ASP A 98 6.84 -19.13 -1.58
N LEU A 99 5.84 -18.29 -1.29
CA LEU A 99 4.95 -17.68 -2.28
C LEU A 99 5.11 -16.16 -2.39
N GLY A 100 5.90 -15.52 -1.51
CA GLY A 100 6.24 -14.10 -1.62
C GLY A 100 5.13 -13.11 -1.25
N TYR A 101 4.06 -13.56 -0.59
CA TYR A 101 2.99 -12.67 -0.12
C TYR A 101 3.38 -11.97 1.19
N SER A 102 3.40 -10.63 1.25
CA SER A 102 3.75 -9.85 2.45
C SER A 102 2.54 -9.49 3.33
#